data_AF-A0A7S0BSX1-F1
#
_entry.id   AF-A0A7S0BSX1-F1
#
_cell.length_a   1.000
_cell.length_b   1.000
_cell.length_c   1.000
_cell.angle_alpha   90.00
_cell.angle_beta   90.00
_cell.angle_gamma   90.00
#
_symmetry.space_group_name_H-M   'P 1'
#
loop_
_entity.id
_entity.type
_entity.pdbx_description
1 polymer ?
#
loop_
_entity_poly.entity_id
_entity_poly.type
_entity_poly.pdbx_seq_one_letter_code
_entity_poly.pdbx_strand_id
1 'polypeptide(L)'
;PAFIAETGIQKMRDAYADAEGDKSLKQKQREKTRPKMGKADIDYQVLHDAFFKFQTKPILTGHGDLYYELKEHEVQKKNFRPGILSEGLRTALGMTDQNEPTPWLYNVQRFPPPPSYPYLKIPGFNAPIPAGAAYGYFPGGWGRPPVDAMNRPLYGDVFGMGWA
;
A
#
# COMPACT_ATOMS: atom_id res chain seq x y z
N PRO A 1 18.80 0.69 0.30
CA PRO A 1 18.13 1.56 1.30
C PRO A 1 17.89 2.95 0.71
N ALA A 2 16.76 3.60 1.04
CA ALA A 2 16.39 4.89 0.44
C ALA A 2 17.46 5.97 0.66
N PHE A 3 17.97 6.13 1.89
CA PHE A 3 18.98 7.13 2.23
C PHE A 3 20.32 6.99 1.48
N ILE A 4 20.69 5.79 1.03
CA ILE A 4 21.87 5.59 0.17
C ILE A 4 21.53 5.93 -1.29
N ALA A 5 20.34 5.56 -1.76
CA ALA A 5 19.91 5.86 -3.14
C ALA A 5 19.78 7.37 -3.37
N GLU A 6 19.35 8.12 -2.35
CA GLU A 6 19.23 9.58 -2.36
C GLU A 6 20.57 10.31 -2.55
N THR A 7 21.71 9.68 -2.23
CA THR A 7 23.05 10.24 -2.54
C THR A 7 23.33 10.37 -4.04
N GLY A 8 22.51 9.75 -4.90
CA GLY A 8 22.67 9.78 -6.35
C GLY A 8 23.81 8.89 -6.88
N ILE A 9 24.55 8.19 -6.01
CA ILE A 9 25.68 7.33 -6.40
C ILE A 9 25.28 6.25 -7.41
N GLN A 10 24.06 5.71 -7.28
CA GLN A 10 23.55 4.68 -8.19
C GLN A 10 23.49 5.22 -9.62
N LYS A 11 22.82 6.37 -9.82
CA LYS A 11 22.70 7.00 -11.16
C LYS A 11 24.07 7.33 -11.76
N MET A 12 25.00 7.82 -10.94
CA MET A 12 26.37 8.10 -11.38
C MET A 12 27.08 6.84 -11.84
N ARG A 13 27.02 5.77 -11.04
CA ARG A 13 27.67 4.48 -11.37
C ARG A 13 27.05 3.83 -12.60
N ASP A 14 25.73 3.87 -12.74
CA ASP A 14 25.03 3.32 -13.91
C ASP A 14 25.47 4.05 -15.19
N ALA A 15 25.47 5.38 -15.17
CA ALA A 15 25.97 6.18 -16.29
C ALA A 15 27.45 5.89 -16.64
N TYR A 16 28.28 5.60 -15.64
CA TYR A 16 29.67 5.19 -15.87
C TYR A 16 29.80 3.79 -16.45
N ALA A 17 29.00 2.84 -15.97
CA ALA A 17 28.99 1.48 -16.48
C ALA A 17 28.56 1.46 -17.96
N ASP A 18 27.51 2.21 -18.30
CA ASP A 18 27.03 2.36 -19.68
C ASP A 18 28.11 2.99 -20.56
N ALA A 19 28.70 4.12 -20.13
CA ALA A 19 29.78 4.78 -20.86
C ALA A 19 31.05 3.92 -20.98
N GLU A 20 31.25 2.91 -20.12
CA GLU A 20 32.36 1.97 -20.21
C GLU A 20 32.04 0.75 -21.08
N GLY A 21 30.77 0.38 -21.20
CA GLY A 21 30.26 -0.57 -22.20
C GLY A 21 30.51 -0.09 -23.63
N ASP A 22 30.29 1.19 -23.89
CA ASP A 22 30.42 1.80 -25.22
C ASP A 22 31.87 2.03 -25.68
N LYS A 23 32.86 1.90 -24.78
CA LYS A 23 34.27 2.17 -25.10
C LYS A 23 34.91 1.04 -25.90
N SER A 24 35.63 1.40 -26.96
CA SER A 24 36.45 0.44 -27.71
C SER A 24 37.67 -0.03 -26.93
N LEU A 25 38.21 -1.21 -27.28
CA LEU A 25 39.43 -1.77 -26.66
C LEU A 25 40.63 -0.82 -26.72
N LYS A 26 40.76 -0.04 -27.81
CA LYS A 26 41.82 0.97 -27.96
C LYS A 26 41.65 2.12 -26.97
N GLN A 27 40.40 2.55 -26.72
CA GLN A 27 40.10 3.59 -25.73
C GLN A 27 40.36 3.09 -24.30
N LYS A 28 39.98 1.84 -23.99
CA LYS A 28 40.26 1.21 -22.68
C LYS A 28 41.77 1.10 -22.41
N GLN A 29 42.57 0.67 -23.40
CA GLN A 29 44.03 0.62 -23.27
C GLN A 29 44.68 1.99 -23.06
N ARG A 30 44.16 3.05 -23.71
CA ARG A 30 44.65 4.43 -23.50
C ARG A 30 44.25 4.99 -22.13
N GLU A 31 43.03 4.74 -21.65
CA GLU A 31 42.61 5.18 -20.31
C GLU A 31 43.40 4.46 -19.21
N LYS A 32 43.90 3.23 -19.45
CA LYS A 32 44.78 2.51 -18.51
C LYS A 32 46.13 3.20 -18.32
N THR A 33 46.71 3.76 -19.38
CA THR A 33 48.01 4.46 -19.31
C THR A 33 47.87 5.93 -18.93
N ARG A 34 46.72 6.55 -19.25
CA ARG A 34 46.40 7.95 -18.91
C ARG A 34 44.98 8.05 -18.35
N PRO A 35 44.77 7.76 -17.06
CA PRO A 35 43.45 7.79 -16.46
C PRO A 35 42.90 9.21 -16.34
N LYS A 36 41.59 9.35 -16.56
CA LYS A 36 40.84 10.56 -16.19
C LYS A 36 40.31 10.37 -14.77
N MET A 37 40.83 11.16 -13.83
CA MET A 37 40.43 11.15 -12.42
C MET A 37 39.09 11.86 -12.21
N GLY A 38 38.45 11.66 -11.05
CA GLY A 38 37.23 12.40 -10.66
C GLY A 38 35.94 11.94 -11.34
N LYS A 39 35.89 10.71 -11.85
CA LYS A 39 34.68 10.18 -12.51
C LYS A 39 33.50 10.12 -11.52
N ALA A 40 33.62 9.41 -10.41
CA ALA A 40 32.53 9.30 -9.43
C ALA A 40 32.80 10.12 -8.16
N ASP A 41 33.04 11.42 -8.31
CA ASP A 41 33.24 12.30 -7.16
C ASP A 41 31.90 12.70 -6.54
N ILE A 42 31.74 12.43 -5.25
CA ILE A 42 30.55 12.79 -4.48
C ILE A 42 31.01 13.57 -3.28
N ASP A 43 30.34 14.68 -2.99
CA ASP A 43 30.61 15.49 -1.82
C ASP A 43 30.56 14.62 -0.55
N TYR A 44 31.65 14.69 0.21
CA TYR A 44 31.78 14.00 1.48
C TYR A 44 30.64 14.34 2.45
N GLN A 45 30.17 15.58 2.46
CA GLN A 45 29.07 16.00 3.33
C GLN A 45 27.77 15.25 3.02
N VAL A 46 27.50 15.00 1.74
CA VAL A 46 26.33 14.22 1.31
C VAL A 46 26.42 12.78 1.80
N LEU A 47 27.59 12.17 1.74
CA LEU A 47 27.81 10.82 2.27
C LEU A 47 27.71 10.79 3.80
N HIS A 48 28.29 11.77 4.48
CA HIS A 48 28.20 11.91 5.93
C HIS A 48 26.72 12.02 6.37
N ASP A 49 25.95 12.92 5.79
CA ASP A 49 24.55 13.10 6.14
C ASP A 49 23.71 11.86 5.83
N ALA A 50 23.99 11.15 4.73
CA ALA A 50 23.29 9.91 4.41
C ALA A 50 23.46 8.82 5.50
N PHE A 51 24.67 8.68 6.06
CA PHE A 51 24.95 7.66 7.08
C PHE A 51 24.66 8.10 8.51
N PHE A 52 24.75 9.39 8.84
CA PHE A 52 24.61 9.87 10.22
C PHE A 52 23.30 10.61 10.50
N LYS A 53 22.67 11.22 9.48
CA LYS A 53 21.45 12.02 9.64
C LYS A 53 20.21 11.33 9.07
N PHE A 54 20.33 10.73 7.88
CA PHE A 54 19.20 10.12 7.17
C PHE A 54 19.12 8.59 7.30
N GLN A 55 20.02 7.99 8.09
CA GLN A 55 20.04 6.55 8.28
C GLN A 55 18.72 6.05 8.89
N THR A 56 18.10 5.07 8.24
CA THR A 56 16.92 4.40 8.75
C THR A 56 17.25 3.00 9.25
N LYS A 57 16.63 2.61 10.38
CA LYS A 57 16.83 1.28 10.95
C LYS A 57 16.23 0.23 10.00
N PRO A 58 16.98 -0.84 9.63
CA PRO A 58 16.43 -1.90 8.80
C PRO A 58 15.35 -2.68 9.54
N ILE A 59 14.48 -3.35 8.78
CA ILE A 59 13.49 -4.28 9.33
C ILE A 59 14.25 -5.51 9.84
N LEU A 60 14.17 -5.76 11.15
CA LEU A 60 14.79 -6.91 11.80
C LEU A 60 13.73 -7.97 12.11
N THR A 61 14.17 -9.22 12.17
CA THR A 61 13.35 -10.37 12.57
C THR A 61 13.34 -10.54 14.08
N GLY A 62 12.30 -11.21 14.61
CA GLY A 62 12.23 -11.55 16.02
C GLY A 62 13.21 -12.65 16.39
N HIS A 63 13.44 -12.83 17.69
CA HIS A 63 14.16 -14.00 18.17
C HIS A 63 13.37 -15.29 17.85
N GLY A 64 14.06 -16.34 17.38
CA GLY A 64 13.44 -17.61 16.98
C GLY A 64 12.97 -17.66 15.52
N ASP A 65 13.03 -16.55 14.78
CA ASP A 65 12.71 -16.53 13.36
C ASP A 65 13.83 -17.21 12.54
N LEU A 66 13.61 -18.45 12.12
CA LEU A 66 14.52 -19.19 11.24
C LEU A 66 14.19 -18.95 9.76
N TYR A 67 15.21 -18.86 8.92
CA TYR A 67 15.03 -18.85 7.48
C TYR A 67 14.75 -20.27 6.97
N TYR A 68 13.79 -20.38 6.05
CA TYR A 68 13.50 -21.58 5.29
C TYR A 68 13.17 -21.17 3.86
N GLU A 69 13.18 -22.14 2.94
CA GLU A 69 12.86 -21.90 1.54
C GLU A 69 11.44 -21.33 1.39
N LEU A 70 11.27 -20.35 0.48
CA LEU A 70 10.00 -19.65 0.24
C LEU A 70 9.57 -18.67 1.35
N LYS A 71 10.36 -18.46 2.41
CA LYS A 71 10.03 -17.49 3.47
C LYS A 71 9.88 -16.06 2.92
N GLU A 72 10.65 -15.71 1.90
CA GLU A 72 10.60 -14.43 1.19
C GLU A 72 9.32 -14.22 0.38
N HIS A 73 8.62 -15.30 0.03
CA HIS A 73 7.35 -15.26 -0.71
C HIS A 73 6.12 -15.18 0.22
N GLU A 74 6.31 -15.27 1.54
CA GLU A 74 5.21 -15.18 2.48
C GLU A 74 4.63 -13.77 2.59
N VAL A 75 3.31 -13.67 2.44
CA VAL A 75 2.60 -12.40 2.55
C VAL A 75 2.41 -12.05 4.03
N GLN A 76 3.01 -10.94 4.46
CA GLN A 76 2.83 -10.44 5.81
C GLN A 76 1.41 -9.88 6.00
N LYS A 77 0.63 -10.50 6.88
CA LYS A 77 -0.78 -10.12 7.13
C LYS A 77 -0.97 -8.84 7.96
N LYS A 78 0.11 -8.21 8.45
CA LYS A 78 0.05 -7.11 9.43
C LYS A 78 -0.70 -5.87 8.94
N ASN A 79 -0.70 -5.62 7.63
CA ASN A 79 -1.27 -4.40 7.05
C ASN A 79 -2.73 -4.56 6.60
N PHE A 80 -3.33 -5.75 6.75
CA PHE A 80 -4.70 -5.99 6.33
C PHE A 80 -5.65 -5.86 7.52
N ARG A 81 -6.58 -4.90 7.43
CA ARG A 81 -7.62 -4.69 8.44
C ARG A 81 -9.00 -4.88 7.79
N PRO A 82 -9.90 -5.65 8.42
CA PRO A 82 -11.27 -5.81 7.93
C PRO A 82 -11.95 -4.44 7.72
N GLY A 83 -12.70 -4.31 6.64
CA GLY A 83 -13.40 -3.08 6.27
C GLY A 83 -12.57 -2.04 5.49
N ILE A 84 -11.24 -2.19 5.43
CA ILE A 84 -10.38 -1.31 4.64
C ILE A 84 -9.93 -2.06 3.37
N LEU A 85 -10.23 -1.48 2.21
CA LEU A 85 -9.80 -1.98 0.91
C LEU A 85 -8.75 -1.05 0.31
N SER A 86 -7.63 -1.60 -0.13
CA SER A 86 -6.63 -0.87 -0.90
C SER A 86 -7.17 -0.50 -2.28
N GLU A 87 -6.62 0.56 -2.87
CA GLU A 87 -6.99 1.02 -4.21
C GLU A 87 -6.83 -0.09 -5.25
N GLY A 88 -5.69 -0.80 -5.25
CA GLY A 88 -5.46 -1.91 -6.17
C GLY A 88 -6.49 -3.05 -6.03
N LEU A 89 -6.98 -3.32 -4.81
CA LEU A 89 -8.02 -4.32 -4.59
C LEU A 89 -9.39 -3.81 -5.06
N ARG A 90 -9.70 -2.53 -4.84
CA ARG A 90 -10.93 -1.91 -5.37
C ARG A 90 -10.97 -2.01 -6.89
N THR A 91 -9.88 -1.66 -7.57
CA THR A 91 -9.76 -1.78 -9.03
C THR A 91 -9.91 -3.24 -9.50
N ALA A 92 -9.26 -4.19 -8.82
CA ALA A 92 -9.38 -5.61 -9.15
C ALA A 92 -10.82 -6.15 -8.97
N LEU A 93 -11.57 -5.58 -8.03
CA LEU A 93 -12.99 -5.89 -7.79
C LEU A 93 -13.94 -5.12 -8.73
N GLY A 94 -13.42 -4.26 -9.61
CA GLY A 94 -14.23 -3.43 -10.51
C GLY A 94 -14.95 -2.28 -9.81
N MET A 95 -14.50 -1.88 -8.62
CA MET A 95 -15.03 -0.72 -7.91
C MET A 95 -14.36 0.55 -8.47
N THR A 96 -15.04 1.26 -9.35
CA THR A 96 -14.51 2.43 -10.06
C THR A 96 -14.64 3.72 -9.26
N ASP A 97 -15.68 3.84 -8.44
CA ASP A 97 -15.94 5.02 -7.62
C ASP A 97 -15.65 4.76 -6.14
N GLN A 98 -15.15 5.79 -5.44
CA GLN A 98 -14.84 5.68 -4.01
C GLN A 98 -16.09 5.42 -3.16
N ASN A 99 -17.23 5.91 -3.63
CA ASN A 99 -18.54 5.81 -2.99
C ASN A 99 -19.30 4.53 -3.37
N GLU A 100 -18.73 3.64 -4.18
CA GLU A 100 -19.36 2.36 -4.46
C GLU A 100 -19.29 1.44 -3.23
N PRO A 101 -20.39 0.75 -2.91
CA PRO A 101 -20.37 -0.24 -1.84
C PRO A 101 -19.50 -1.44 -2.23
N THR A 102 -19.00 -2.13 -1.23
CA THR A 102 -18.33 -3.41 -1.44
C THR A 102 -19.29 -4.44 -2.05
N PRO A 103 -18.84 -5.33 -2.95
CA PRO A 103 -19.72 -6.22 -3.70
C PRO A 103 -20.51 -7.22 -2.84
N TRP A 104 -20.06 -7.50 -1.61
CA TRP A 104 -20.76 -8.39 -0.68
C TRP A 104 -21.81 -7.69 0.21
N LEU A 105 -21.97 -6.36 0.11
CA LEU A 105 -22.87 -5.59 0.98
C LEU A 105 -24.31 -6.14 0.97
N TYR A 106 -24.84 -6.46 -0.21
CA TYR A 106 -26.21 -6.98 -0.33
C TYR A 106 -26.42 -8.33 0.36
N ASN A 107 -25.38 -9.17 0.39
CA ASN A 107 -25.45 -10.43 1.11
C ASN A 107 -25.39 -10.21 2.63
N VAL A 108 -24.59 -9.24 3.09
CA VAL A 108 -24.54 -8.85 4.51
C VAL A 108 -25.84 -8.18 4.97
N GLN A 109 -26.57 -7.50 4.09
CA GLN A 109 -27.90 -6.98 4.42
C GLN A 109 -28.97 -8.08 4.54
N ARG A 110 -28.77 -9.24 3.88
CA ARG A 110 -29.70 -10.38 3.88
C ARG A 110 -29.42 -11.40 4.98
N PHE A 111 -28.16 -11.60 5.31
CA PHE A 111 -27.70 -12.58 6.29
C PHE A 111 -27.04 -11.90 7.49
N PRO A 112 -27.09 -12.48 8.69
CA PRO A 112 -26.40 -11.90 9.84
C PRO A 112 -24.88 -11.79 9.57
N PRO A 113 -24.22 -10.75 10.12
CA PRO A 113 -22.80 -10.54 9.90
C PRO A 113 -21.99 -11.67 10.55
N PRO A 114 -20.78 -11.99 10.02
CA PRO A 114 -19.95 -13.04 10.59
C PRO A 114 -19.67 -12.81 12.08
N PRO A 115 -19.81 -13.85 12.94
CA PRO A 115 -19.65 -13.70 14.38
C PRO A 115 -18.22 -13.33 14.79
N SER A 116 -17.24 -13.54 13.92
CA SER A 116 -15.83 -13.22 14.18
C SER A 116 -15.53 -11.72 14.30
N TYR A 117 -16.42 -10.85 13.79
CA TYR A 117 -16.23 -9.39 13.81
C TYR A 117 -17.50 -8.65 14.28
N PRO A 118 -17.89 -8.79 15.56
CA PRO A 118 -19.17 -8.28 16.05
C PRO A 118 -19.26 -6.75 16.05
N TYR A 119 -18.13 -6.05 16.21
CA TYR A 119 -18.08 -4.59 16.27
C TYR A 119 -17.67 -3.92 14.96
N LEU A 120 -17.50 -4.69 13.88
CA LEU A 120 -17.09 -4.15 12.59
C LEU A 120 -18.18 -3.22 12.04
N LYS A 121 -17.80 -1.98 11.75
CA LYS A 121 -18.69 -0.98 11.15
C LYS A 121 -18.66 -1.13 9.63
N ILE A 122 -19.82 -1.38 9.05
CA ILE A 122 -20.07 -1.59 7.63
C ILE A 122 -21.07 -0.50 7.21
N PRO A 123 -20.62 0.48 6.41
CA PRO A 123 -21.51 1.51 5.87
C PRO A 123 -22.69 0.89 5.11
N GLY A 124 -23.90 1.41 5.30
CA GLY A 124 -25.12 0.87 4.71
C GLY A 124 -25.68 -0.41 5.36
N PHE A 125 -25.04 -0.93 6.42
CA PHE A 125 -25.54 -2.07 7.20
C PHE A 125 -25.69 -1.76 8.70
N ASN A 126 -24.66 -1.22 9.35
CA ASN A 126 -24.68 -0.84 10.78
C ASN A 126 -24.01 0.52 11.07
N ALA A 127 -23.68 1.25 10.01
CA ALA A 127 -23.07 2.57 10.00
C ALA A 127 -23.65 3.37 8.81
N PRO A 128 -23.61 4.71 8.87
CA PRO A 128 -24.14 5.55 7.79
C PRO A 128 -23.34 5.37 6.50
N ILE A 129 -24.02 5.54 5.37
CA ILE A 129 -23.39 5.55 4.04
C ILE A 129 -22.49 6.78 3.87
N PRO A 130 -21.47 6.72 3.00
CA PRO A 130 -20.61 7.87 2.71
C PRO A 130 -21.40 9.07 2.16
N ALA A 131 -20.89 10.28 2.38
CA ALA A 131 -21.50 11.49 1.83
C ALA A 131 -21.57 11.44 0.30
N GLY A 132 -22.74 11.78 -0.26
CA GLY A 132 -23.00 11.69 -1.70
C GLY A 132 -23.40 10.30 -2.21
N ALA A 133 -23.42 9.28 -1.34
CA ALA A 133 -24.00 7.99 -1.65
C ALA A 133 -25.53 8.00 -1.43
N ALA A 134 -26.24 7.10 -2.10
CA ALA A 134 -27.68 6.93 -1.93
C ALA A 134 -28.06 5.45 -1.82
N TYR A 135 -29.10 5.18 -1.04
CA TYR A 135 -29.72 3.85 -0.95
C TYR A 135 -30.51 3.54 -2.23
N GLY A 136 -30.52 2.26 -2.62
CA GLY A 136 -31.24 1.77 -3.80
C GLY A 136 -30.49 0.66 -4.54
N TYR A 137 -31.19 0.03 -5.48
CA TYR A 137 -30.67 -1.08 -6.31
C TYR A 137 -30.33 -0.62 -7.73
N PHE A 138 -29.68 0.54 -7.86
CA PHE A 138 -29.13 1.06 -9.12
C PHE A 138 -27.60 0.93 -9.11
N PRO A 139 -26.90 1.09 -10.26
CA PRO A 139 -25.44 1.05 -10.29
C PRO A 139 -24.82 2.03 -9.28
N GLY A 140 -23.98 1.53 -8.38
CA GLY A 140 -23.39 2.30 -7.27
C GLY A 140 -24.30 2.57 -6.07
N GLY A 141 -25.55 2.09 -6.09
CA GLY A 141 -26.49 2.22 -4.97
C GLY A 141 -26.16 1.31 -3.79
N TRP A 142 -26.49 1.74 -2.56
CA TRP A 142 -26.15 1.05 -1.30
C TRP A 142 -27.20 0.02 -0.83
N GLY A 143 -28.12 -0.38 -1.71
CA GLY A 143 -29.16 -1.35 -1.40
C GLY A 143 -30.16 -0.81 -0.39
N ARG A 144 -30.71 -1.68 0.46
CA ARG A 144 -31.66 -1.33 1.51
C ARG A 144 -31.16 -1.85 2.86
N PRO A 145 -31.04 -1.00 3.88
CA PRO A 145 -30.56 -1.43 5.16
C PRO A 145 -31.56 -2.38 5.85
N PRO A 146 -31.09 -3.32 6.67
CA PRO A 146 -31.93 -4.24 7.43
C PRO A 146 -32.70 -3.47 8.51
N VAL A 147 -34.01 -3.38 8.34
CA VAL A 147 -34.93 -2.66 9.25
C VAL A 147 -36.07 -3.58 9.68
N ASP A 148 -36.64 -3.32 10.85
CA ASP A 148 -37.83 -3.99 11.36
C ASP A 148 -39.13 -3.50 10.67
N ALA A 149 -40.28 -4.05 11.06
CA ALA A 149 -41.59 -3.67 10.53
C ALA A 149 -41.97 -2.19 10.78
N MET A 150 -41.28 -1.53 11.71
CA MET A 150 -41.46 -0.12 12.07
C MET A 150 -40.39 0.78 11.42
N ASN A 151 -39.65 0.27 10.43
CA ASN A 151 -38.52 0.92 9.77
C ASN A 151 -37.36 1.33 10.71
N ARG A 152 -37.22 0.68 11.86
CA ARG A 152 -36.07 0.89 12.75
C ARG A 152 -34.91 -0.02 12.35
N PRO A 153 -33.66 0.46 12.34
CA PRO A 153 -32.49 -0.38 12.02
C PRO A 153 -32.39 -1.60 12.95
N LEU A 154 -32.17 -2.79 12.37
CA LEU A 154 -31.92 -4.02 13.13
C LEU A 154 -30.50 -4.06 13.71
N TYR A 155 -29.55 -3.39 13.05
CA TYR A 155 -28.14 -3.37 13.45
C TYR A 155 -27.61 -1.95 13.34
N GLY A 156 -27.09 -1.38 14.44
CA GLY A 156 -26.28 -0.16 14.38
C GLY A 156 -26.97 1.08 13.80
N ASP A 157 -26.33 2.25 13.92
CA ASP A 157 -26.92 3.50 13.44
C ASP A 157 -26.68 3.66 11.95
N VAL A 158 -27.54 3.03 11.15
CA VAL A 158 -27.42 3.03 9.69
C VAL A 158 -27.80 4.37 9.07
N PHE A 159 -28.61 5.17 9.76
CA PHE A 159 -29.09 6.45 9.24
C PHE A 159 -28.31 7.65 9.79
N GLY A 160 -27.36 7.42 10.70
CA GLY A 160 -26.59 8.49 11.33
C GLY A 160 -27.47 9.43 12.15
N MET A 161 -28.59 8.93 12.67
CA MET A 161 -29.59 9.72 13.41
C MET A 161 -29.21 9.91 14.88
N GLY A 162 -28.09 9.34 15.34
CA GLY A 162 -27.55 9.55 16.68
C GLY A 162 -28.49 9.01 17.75
N TRP A 163 -28.48 7.71 17.97
CA TRP A 163 -29.10 7.11 19.14
C TRP A 163 -28.05 6.85 20.23
N ALA A 164 -28.41 7.25 21.45
CA ALA A 164 -27.68 6.99 22.69
C ALA A 164 -27.72 5.52 23.09
#